data_AF-I2NTE5-F1
#
_entry.id   AF-I2NTE5-F1
#
_cell.length_a   1.000
_cell.length_b   1.000
_cell.length_c   1.000
_cell.angle_alpha   90.00
_cell.angle_beta   90.00
_cell.angle_gamma   90.00
#
_symmetry.space_group_name_H-M   'P 1'
#
loop_
_entity.id
_entity.type
_entity.pdbx_description
1 polymer ?
#
loop_
_entity_poly.entity_id
_entity_poly.type
_entity_poly.pdbx_seq_one_letter_code
_entity_poly.pdbx_strand_id
1 'polypeptide(L)'
;MNQFLQSLLFAIGIPFSLFSALKIVDDVFGSGDIGKKLANKFSSASFHSTPRKWCLSAFLVVDKIFGEKLISLRSLIISSLITIIWVIIQIIGSYFFYKNGIVIDGILKINIMLKKFLLLLSVCILIDYISVCITRLIFRKMILKYTTLSIITDLAVSVSLFYVLYNLFKYFLIIKGYQEFLPYLQDLHPEETILYWLSSPFEVQSQLIALNDVFAQPIGNGKYELINGNFEILYSFPEGMLFVSSLFTSVWVWAFSISLWLFNVLKRATSLKNFLVKESSIASKPYLSVGIITTILFFIPAFLFHFVWSLLQQTVA
;
A
#
# COMPACT_ATOMS: atom_id res chain seq x y z
N MET A 1 10.89 41.73 -1.11
CA MET A 1 10.29 41.38 0.20
C MET A 1 10.47 39.88 0.39
N ASN A 2 11.09 39.43 1.49
CA ASN A 2 11.39 38.01 1.68
C ASN A 2 10.09 37.19 1.57
N GLN A 3 10.06 36.11 0.79
CA GLN A 3 8.90 35.20 0.68
C GLN A 3 8.42 34.75 2.07
N PHE A 4 9.36 34.60 3.01
CA PHE A 4 9.11 34.36 4.42
C PHE A 4 8.26 35.46 5.09
N LEU A 5 8.60 36.74 4.88
CA LEU A 5 7.87 37.87 5.45
C LEU A 5 6.44 37.99 4.88
N GLN A 6 6.27 37.71 3.59
CA GLN A 6 4.95 37.63 2.95
C GLN A 6 4.11 36.48 3.53
N SER A 7 4.70 35.30 3.68
CA SER A 7 4.02 34.11 4.23
C SER A 7 3.63 34.32 5.70
N LEU A 8 4.50 34.97 6.48
CA LEU A 8 4.26 35.30 7.89
C LEU A 8 3.15 36.36 8.03
N LEU A 9 3.17 37.40 7.20
CA LEU A 9 2.12 38.43 7.16
C LEU A 9 0.76 37.84 6.75
N PHE A 10 0.72 36.90 5.80
CA PHE A 10 -0.49 36.17 5.44
C PHE A 10 -0.98 35.26 6.57
N ALA A 11 -0.07 34.53 7.22
CA ALA A 11 -0.38 33.59 8.29
C ALA A 11 -0.86 34.26 9.59
N ILE A 12 -0.47 35.52 9.84
CA ILE A 12 -0.88 36.27 11.04
C ILE A 12 -2.03 37.24 10.71
N GLY A 13 -1.97 37.90 9.55
CA GLY A 13 -2.95 38.90 9.14
C GLY A 13 -4.34 38.32 8.84
N ILE A 14 -4.39 37.12 8.23
CA ILE A 14 -5.68 36.44 7.97
C ILE A 14 -6.36 36.04 9.28
N PRO A 15 -5.72 35.32 10.22
CA PRO A 15 -6.36 35.01 11.50
C PRO A 15 -6.72 36.24 12.32
N PHE A 16 -5.92 37.31 12.30
CA PHE A 16 -6.20 38.54 13.05
C PHE A 16 -7.42 39.30 12.51
N SER A 17 -7.51 39.45 11.18
CA SER A 17 -8.67 40.06 10.53
C SER A 17 -9.93 39.20 10.70
N LEU A 18 -9.79 37.87 10.59
CA LEU A 18 -10.86 36.92 10.83
C LEU A 18 -11.36 37.00 12.28
N PHE A 19 -10.46 37.08 13.25
CA PHE A 19 -10.80 37.24 14.67
C PHE A 19 -11.57 38.55 14.91
N SER A 20 -11.10 39.66 14.35
CA SER A 20 -11.74 40.97 14.51
C SER A 20 -13.15 40.99 13.88
N ALA A 21 -13.29 40.44 12.68
CA ALA A 21 -14.59 40.33 12.00
C ALA A 21 -15.55 39.41 12.77
N LEU A 22 -15.10 38.24 13.21
CA LEU A 22 -15.93 37.29 13.96
C LEU A 22 -16.36 37.83 15.32
N LYS A 23 -15.51 38.64 15.98
CA LYS A 23 -15.88 39.34 17.21
C LYS A 23 -17.03 40.31 16.98
N ILE A 24 -16.95 41.14 15.93
CA ILE A 24 -18.02 42.09 15.57
C ILE A 24 -19.32 41.33 15.28
N VAL A 25 -19.24 40.23 14.52
CA VAL A 25 -20.40 39.40 14.21
C VAL A 25 -21.02 38.78 15.47
N ASP A 26 -20.20 38.31 16.41
CA ASP A 26 -20.69 37.79 17.69
C ASP A 26 -21.35 38.86 18.55
N ASP A 27 -20.75 40.05 18.64
CA ASP A 27 -21.27 41.15 19.44
C ASP A 27 -22.63 41.66 18.89
N VAL A 28 -22.90 41.49 17.58
CA VAL A 28 -24.17 41.90 16.94
C VAL A 28 -25.19 40.76 16.85
N PHE A 29 -24.77 39.52 16.53
CA PHE A 29 -25.66 38.41 16.18
C PHE A 29 -25.53 37.17 17.09
N GLY A 30 -24.52 37.11 17.97
CA GLY A 30 -24.18 35.93 18.74
C GLY A 30 -25.27 35.47 19.72
N SER A 31 -26.04 36.40 20.27
CA SER A 31 -27.16 36.12 21.19
C SER A 31 -28.47 35.70 20.50
N GLY A 32 -28.55 35.88 19.18
CA GLY A 32 -29.74 35.55 18.39
C GLY A 32 -29.92 34.05 18.15
N ASP A 33 -31.11 33.66 17.66
CA ASP A 33 -31.44 32.27 17.37
C ASP A 33 -30.49 31.59 16.40
N ILE A 34 -29.92 32.36 15.46
CA ILE A 34 -28.95 31.87 14.47
C ILE A 34 -27.64 31.50 15.17
N GLY A 35 -27.14 32.33 16.09
CA GLY A 35 -25.94 32.05 16.88
C GLY A 35 -26.10 30.83 17.78
N LYS A 36 -27.26 30.68 18.44
CA LYS A 36 -27.58 29.49 19.25
C LYS A 36 -27.68 28.22 18.39
N LYS A 37 -28.30 28.30 17.21
CA LYS A 37 -28.34 27.18 16.25
C LYS A 37 -26.94 26.79 15.78
N LEU A 38 -26.06 27.76 15.53
CA LEU A 38 -24.67 27.51 15.17
C LEU A 38 -23.92 26.78 16.28
N ALA A 39 -24.00 27.28 17.52
CA ALA A 39 -23.38 26.64 18.69
C ALA A 39 -23.84 25.18 18.85
N ASN A 40 -25.15 24.95 18.79
CA ASN A 40 -25.73 23.61 18.94
C ASN A 40 -25.29 22.67 17.81
N LYS A 41 -25.31 23.15 16.56
CA LYS A 41 -24.92 22.35 15.39
C LYS A 41 -23.43 22.02 15.39
N PHE A 42 -22.57 22.98 15.73
CA PHE A 42 -21.11 22.77 15.77
C PHE A 42 -20.69 21.86 16.93
N SER A 43 -21.30 22.03 18.10
CA SER A 43 -21.04 21.19 19.28
C SER A 43 -21.43 19.74 19.02
N SER A 44 -22.59 19.50 18.41
CA SER A 44 -23.10 18.16 18.11
C SER A 44 -22.47 17.48 16.88
N ALA A 45 -21.83 18.23 15.99
CA ALA A 45 -21.21 17.67 14.79
C ALA A 45 -20.00 16.77 15.10
N SER A 46 -19.96 15.57 14.53
CA SER A 46 -18.76 14.71 14.52
C SER A 46 -18.05 14.85 13.19
N PHE A 47 -16.71 14.95 13.19
CA PHE A 47 -15.91 14.92 11.96
C PHE A 47 -15.66 13.51 11.43
N HIS A 48 -15.95 12.49 12.24
CA HIS A 48 -15.79 11.10 11.85
C HIS A 48 -17.14 10.39 11.81
N SER A 49 -17.30 9.53 10.80
CA SER A 49 -18.35 8.53 10.74
C SER A 49 -17.81 7.18 11.24
N THR A 50 -18.61 6.11 11.21
CA THR A 50 -18.15 4.76 11.63
C THR A 50 -17.03 4.22 10.72
N PRO A 51 -16.06 3.43 11.23
CA PRO A 51 -15.01 2.78 10.41
C PRO A 51 -15.55 2.02 9.20
N ARG A 52 -16.70 1.36 9.35
CA ARG A 52 -17.39 0.65 8.26
C ARG A 52 -17.72 1.55 7.08
N LYS A 53 -18.19 2.78 7.30
CA LYS A 53 -18.50 3.75 6.23
C LYS A 53 -17.24 4.18 5.50
N TRP A 54 -16.14 4.33 6.22
CA TRP A 54 -14.84 4.62 5.66
C TRP A 54 -14.34 3.48 4.76
N CYS A 55 -14.38 2.24 5.23
CA CYS A 55 -14.06 1.08 4.40
C CYS A 55 -14.98 0.98 3.16
N LEU A 56 -16.29 1.21 3.32
CA LEU A 56 -17.22 1.22 2.17
C LEU A 56 -16.86 2.31 1.15
N SER A 57 -16.54 3.51 1.60
CA SER A 57 -16.12 4.60 0.71
C SER A 57 -14.82 4.26 -0.01
N ALA A 58 -13.82 3.72 0.70
CA ALA A 58 -12.57 3.25 0.10
C ALA A 58 -12.85 2.18 -0.97
N PHE A 59 -13.73 1.23 -0.66
CA PHE A 59 -14.12 0.19 -1.61
C PHE A 59 -14.76 0.79 -2.87
N LEU A 60 -15.72 1.70 -2.71
CA LEU A 60 -16.42 2.32 -3.85
C LEU A 60 -15.49 3.16 -4.73
N VAL A 61 -14.53 3.87 -4.13
CA VAL A 61 -13.52 4.64 -4.89
C VAL A 61 -12.67 3.70 -5.73
N VAL A 62 -12.17 2.61 -5.14
CA VAL A 62 -11.34 1.64 -5.85
C VAL A 62 -12.15 0.89 -6.92
N ASP A 63 -13.38 0.47 -6.63
CA ASP A 63 -14.23 -0.21 -7.62
C ASP A 63 -14.52 0.71 -8.83
N LYS A 64 -14.66 2.02 -8.61
CA LYS A 64 -14.78 3.01 -9.69
C LYS A 64 -13.51 3.14 -10.53
N ILE A 65 -12.32 3.00 -9.93
CA ILE A 65 -11.04 3.00 -10.65
C ILE A 65 -10.97 1.78 -11.58
N PHE A 66 -11.30 0.59 -11.10
CA PHE A 66 -11.26 -0.66 -11.89
C PHE A 66 -12.43 -0.82 -12.88
N GLY A 67 -13.51 -0.05 -12.73
CA GLY A 67 -14.67 0.01 -13.64
C GLY A 67 -15.82 -0.89 -13.18
N GLU A 68 -17.01 -0.75 -13.77
CA GLU A 68 -18.23 -1.41 -13.25
C GLU A 68 -18.26 -2.94 -13.41
N LYS A 69 -17.71 -3.45 -14.52
CA LYS A 69 -17.63 -4.89 -14.79
C LYS A 69 -16.54 -5.54 -13.96
N LEU A 70 -16.81 -6.72 -13.38
CA LEU A 70 -15.82 -7.50 -12.62
C LEU A 70 -14.64 -7.88 -13.50
N ILE A 71 -14.93 -8.50 -14.64
CA ILE A 71 -13.97 -8.88 -15.67
C ILE A 71 -14.04 -7.83 -16.76
N SER A 72 -12.99 -7.02 -16.89
CA SER A 72 -12.88 -6.01 -17.95
C SER A 72 -11.44 -5.78 -18.39
N LEU A 73 -11.27 -5.28 -19.61
CA LEU A 73 -9.97 -4.85 -20.12
C LEU A 73 -9.39 -3.70 -19.28
N ARG A 74 -10.24 -2.77 -18.81
CA ARG A 74 -9.84 -1.68 -17.91
C ARG A 74 -9.24 -2.23 -16.62
N SER A 75 -9.90 -3.20 -15.98
CA SER A 75 -9.37 -3.82 -14.76
C SER A 75 -8.05 -4.55 -15.00
N LEU A 76 -7.88 -5.20 -16.17
CA LEU A 76 -6.63 -5.86 -16.55
C LEU A 76 -5.50 -4.85 -16.72
N ILE A 77 -5.74 -3.75 -17.45
CA ILE A 77 -4.73 -2.71 -17.65
C ILE A 77 -4.31 -2.10 -16.32
N ILE A 78 -5.28 -1.75 -15.46
CA ILE A 78 -4.98 -1.11 -14.17
C ILE A 78 -4.25 -2.07 -13.24
N SER A 79 -4.68 -3.33 -13.11
CA SER A 79 -3.96 -4.30 -12.27
C SER A 79 -2.55 -4.52 -12.79
N SER A 80 -2.37 -4.68 -14.11
CA SER A 80 -1.05 -4.86 -14.74
C SER A 80 -0.13 -3.68 -14.46
N LEU A 81 -0.62 -2.45 -14.59
CA LEU A 81 0.17 -1.24 -14.31
C LEU A 81 0.62 -1.21 -12.86
N ILE A 82 -0.27 -1.56 -11.92
CA ILE A 82 0.05 -1.55 -10.49
C ILE A 82 1.08 -2.64 -10.15
N THR A 83 0.93 -3.86 -10.68
CA THR A 83 1.92 -4.93 -10.54
C THR A 83 3.28 -4.49 -11.06
N ILE A 84 3.34 -3.92 -12.26
CA ILE A 84 4.59 -3.47 -12.89
C ILE A 84 5.24 -2.36 -12.06
N ILE A 85 4.47 -1.37 -11.60
CA ILE A 85 4.97 -0.30 -10.74
C ILE A 85 5.59 -0.87 -9.46
N TRP A 86 4.91 -1.81 -8.80
CA TRP A 86 5.44 -2.45 -7.60
C TRP A 86 6.70 -3.25 -7.86
N VAL A 87 6.74 -4.03 -8.94
CA VAL A 87 7.95 -4.77 -9.33
C VAL A 87 9.11 -3.82 -9.59
N ILE A 88 8.90 -2.68 -10.27
CA ILE A 88 9.93 -1.67 -10.48
C ILE A 88 10.40 -1.07 -9.16
N ILE A 89 9.49 -0.70 -8.26
CA ILE A 89 9.82 -0.18 -6.93
C ILE A 89 10.66 -1.20 -6.15
N GLN A 90 10.30 -2.48 -6.21
CA GLN A 90 11.03 -3.54 -5.53
C GLN A 90 12.41 -3.79 -6.16
N ILE A 91 12.56 -3.72 -7.49
CA ILE A 91 13.86 -3.80 -8.15
C ILE A 91 14.76 -2.64 -7.70
N ILE A 92 14.24 -1.42 -7.68
CA ILE A 92 14.96 -0.23 -7.19
C ILE A 92 15.33 -0.41 -5.70
N GLY A 93 14.39 -0.87 -4.88
CA GLY A 93 14.61 -1.17 -3.46
C GLY A 93 15.72 -2.21 -3.27
N SER A 94 15.70 -3.29 -4.04
CA SER A 94 16.71 -4.34 -3.99
C SER A 94 18.12 -3.79 -4.25
N TYR A 95 18.26 -2.84 -5.19
CA TYR A 95 19.54 -2.23 -5.51
C TYR A 95 20.13 -1.40 -4.35
N PHE A 96 19.28 -0.62 -3.66
CA PHE A 96 19.72 0.26 -2.57
C PHE A 96 19.90 -0.48 -1.23
N PHE A 97 19.00 -1.42 -0.91
CA PHE A 97 18.98 -2.10 0.39
C PHE A 97 19.84 -3.36 0.43
N TYR A 98 19.95 -4.09 -0.68
CA TYR A 98 20.78 -5.29 -0.78
C TYR A 98 22.00 -4.96 -1.64
N LYS A 99 23.09 -4.57 -0.97
CA LYS A 99 24.40 -4.38 -1.59
C LYS A 99 24.67 -5.59 -2.49
N ASN A 100 24.77 -5.32 -3.80
CA ASN A 100 25.16 -6.21 -4.91
C ASN A 100 24.15 -6.33 -6.06
N GLY A 101 22.97 -5.70 -5.99
CA GLY A 101 22.08 -5.63 -7.16
C GLY A 101 21.81 -6.98 -7.81
N ILE A 102 21.71 -8.04 -7.00
CA ILE A 102 21.65 -9.45 -7.44
C ILE A 102 20.54 -9.69 -8.48
N VAL A 103 19.42 -8.96 -8.37
CA VAL A 103 18.33 -9.00 -9.36
C VAL A 103 18.76 -8.38 -10.68
N ILE A 104 19.48 -7.26 -10.66
CA ILE A 104 19.98 -6.61 -11.87
C ILE A 104 21.06 -7.47 -12.53
N ASP A 105 22.04 -7.92 -11.75
CA ASP A 105 23.21 -8.63 -12.24
C ASP A 105 22.90 -10.09 -12.64
N GLY A 106 22.06 -10.77 -11.86
CA GLY A 106 21.69 -12.17 -12.10
C GLY A 106 20.52 -12.38 -13.07
N ILE A 107 19.65 -11.38 -13.26
CA ILE A 107 18.43 -11.54 -14.06
C ILE A 107 18.38 -10.57 -15.24
N LEU A 108 18.52 -9.27 -15.00
CA LEU A 108 18.32 -8.27 -16.05
C LEU A 108 19.45 -8.25 -17.09
N LYS A 109 20.69 -8.52 -16.69
CA LYS A 109 21.85 -8.55 -17.60
C LYS A 109 21.95 -9.84 -18.43
N ILE A 110 21.35 -10.93 -17.98
CA ILE A 110 21.44 -12.24 -18.64
C ILE A 110 20.19 -12.47 -19.49
N ASN A 111 20.32 -12.38 -20.82
CA ASN A 111 19.18 -12.44 -21.77
C ASN A 111 18.22 -13.62 -21.55
N ILE A 112 18.73 -14.82 -21.23
CA ILE A 112 17.88 -15.99 -21.01
C ILE A 112 17.11 -15.91 -19.68
N MET A 113 17.74 -15.36 -18.64
CA MET A 113 17.09 -15.12 -17.35
C MET A 113 16.06 -14.01 -17.45
N LEU A 114 16.36 -12.94 -18.20
CA LEU A 114 15.42 -11.87 -18.47
C LEU A 114 14.15 -12.40 -19.17
N LYS A 115 14.29 -13.25 -20.20
CA LYS A 115 13.12 -13.83 -20.89
C LYS A 115 12.25 -14.66 -19.95
N LYS A 116 12.86 -15.53 -19.14
CA LYS A 116 12.16 -16.34 -18.14
C LYS A 116 11.51 -15.48 -17.04
N PHE A 117 12.19 -14.41 -16.61
CA PHE A 117 11.64 -13.43 -15.66
C PHE A 117 10.41 -12.72 -16.23
N LEU A 118 10.48 -12.24 -17.49
CA LEU A 118 9.35 -11.58 -18.15
C LEU A 118 8.16 -12.52 -18.32
N LEU A 119 8.40 -13.82 -18.56
CA LEU A 119 7.36 -14.84 -18.60
C LEU A 119 6.70 -15.02 -17.23
N LEU A 120 7.48 -15.17 -16.15
CA LEU A 120 6.96 -15.24 -14.78
C LEU A 120 6.24 -13.97 -14.35
N LEU A 121 6.73 -12.80 -14.77
CA LEU A 121 6.06 -11.52 -14.54
C LEU A 121 4.70 -11.48 -15.26
N SER A 122 4.63 -11.99 -16.49
CA SER A 122 3.36 -12.07 -17.24
C SER A 122 2.35 -13.00 -16.53
N VAL A 123 2.84 -14.11 -15.97
CA VAL A 123 2.03 -14.99 -15.12
C VAL A 123 1.57 -14.27 -13.85
N CYS A 124 2.46 -13.55 -13.17
CA CYS A 124 2.14 -12.76 -11.98
C CYS A 124 1.05 -11.71 -12.27
N ILE A 125 1.14 -11.00 -13.40
CA ILE A 125 0.13 -10.04 -13.86
C ILE A 125 -1.24 -10.72 -14.05
N LEU A 126 -1.26 -11.92 -14.64
CA LEU A 126 -2.50 -12.68 -14.82
C LEU A 126 -3.09 -13.13 -13.47
N ILE A 127 -2.24 -13.62 -12.57
CA ILE A 127 -2.61 -13.99 -11.20
C ILE A 127 -3.23 -12.78 -10.48
N ASP A 128 -2.59 -11.62 -10.54
CA ASP A 128 -3.05 -10.39 -9.90
C ASP A 128 -4.38 -9.91 -10.48
N TYR A 129 -4.55 -10.02 -11.79
CA TYR A 129 -5.82 -9.69 -12.43
C TYR A 129 -6.97 -10.58 -11.91
N ILE A 130 -6.75 -11.89 -11.84
CA ILE A 130 -7.73 -12.84 -11.31
C ILE A 130 -8.00 -12.55 -9.83
N SER A 131 -6.94 -12.32 -9.05
CA SER A 131 -7.01 -11.95 -7.64
C SER A 131 -7.90 -10.71 -7.45
N VAL A 132 -7.64 -9.62 -8.17
CA VAL A 132 -8.46 -8.39 -8.14
C VAL A 132 -9.92 -8.65 -8.49
N CYS A 133 -10.20 -9.50 -9.48
CA CYS A 133 -11.57 -9.86 -9.84
C CYS A 133 -12.29 -10.57 -8.68
N ILE A 134 -11.60 -11.49 -8.00
CA ILE A 134 -12.13 -12.22 -6.85
C ILE A 134 -12.29 -11.30 -5.65
N THR A 135 -11.31 -10.46 -5.35
CA THR A 135 -11.40 -9.45 -4.29
C THR A 135 -12.65 -8.58 -4.45
N ARG A 136 -12.89 -8.09 -5.67
CA ARG A 136 -14.08 -7.28 -5.99
C ARG A 136 -15.37 -8.06 -5.80
N LEU A 137 -15.39 -9.34 -6.18
CA LEU A 137 -16.53 -10.21 -5.96
C LEU A 137 -16.81 -10.44 -4.47
N ILE A 138 -15.76 -10.71 -3.66
CA ILE A 138 -15.85 -10.86 -2.20
C ILE A 138 -16.44 -9.60 -1.59
N PHE A 139 -15.85 -8.43 -1.89
CA PHE A 139 -16.30 -7.18 -1.29
C PHE A 139 -17.71 -6.79 -1.74
N ARG A 140 -18.08 -6.92 -3.01
CA ARG A 140 -19.47 -6.64 -3.46
C ARG A 140 -20.51 -7.48 -2.69
N LYS A 141 -20.19 -8.73 -2.37
CA LYS A 141 -21.11 -9.63 -1.66
C LYS A 141 -21.10 -9.44 -0.14
N MET A 142 -19.93 -9.13 0.45
CA MET A 142 -19.74 -9.24 1.90
C MET A 142 -19.55 -7.91 2.61
N ILE A 143 -19.06 -6.85 1.96
CA ILE A 143 -18.62 -5.61 2.64
C ILE A 143 -19.72 -4.96 3.48
N LEU A 144 -20.98 -5.07 3.03
CA LEU A 144 -22.12 -4.50 3.73
C LEU A 144 -22.41 -5.21 5.04
N LYS A 145 -22.31 -6.54 5.12
CA LYS A 145 -22.71 -7.29 6.33
C LYS A 145 -21.53 -7.75 7.18
N TYR A 146 -20.40 -8.05 6.55
CA TYR A 146 -19.26 -8.72 7.16
C TYR A 146 -17.93 -8.07 6.75
N THR A 147 -17.76 -6.77 7.03
CA THR A 147 -16.59 -5.98 6.61
C THR A 147 -15.25 -6.61 7.02
N THR A 148 -15.06 -6.96 8.29
CA THR A 148 -13.79 -7.56 8.75
C THR A 148 -13.55 -8.94 8.12
N LEU A 149 -14.59 -9.76 8.05
CA LEU A 149 -14.49 -11.10 7.45
C LEU A 149 -14.16 -11.01 5.95
N SER A 150 -14.67 -10.01 5.23
CA SER A 150 -14.33 -9.82 3.81
C SER A 150 -12.84 -9.52 3.60
N ILE A 151 -12.21 -8.77 4.50
CA ILE A 151 -10.76 -8.48 4.43
C ILE A 151 -9.95 -9.75 4.71
N ILE A 152 -10.31 -10.52 5.74
CA ILE A 152 -9.62 -11.78 6.07
C ILE A 152 -9.77 -12.79 4.93
N THR A 153 -10.98 -12.91 4.37
CA THR A 153 -11.26 -13.83 3.26
C THR A 153 -10.49 -13.42 2.02
N ASP A 154 -10.46 -12.12 1.70
CA ASP A 154 -9.69 -11.58 0.57
C ASP A 154 -8.20 -11.88 0.68
N LEU A 155 -7.60 -11.63 1.84
CA LEU A 155 -6.19 -11.92 2.09
C LEU A 155 -5.89 -13.42 1.94
N ALA A 156 -6.69 -14.27 2.58
CA ALA A 156 -6.51 -15.72 2.53
C ALA A 156 -6.62 -16.26 1.09
N VAL A 157 -7.62 -15.79 0.34
CA VAL A 157 -7.83 -16.20 -1.05
C VAL A 157 -6.71 -15.67 -1.95
N SER A 158 -6.28 -14.41 -1.79
CA SER A 158 -5.19 -13.82 -2.58
C SER A 158 -3.87 -14.56 -2.39
N VAL A 159 -3.50 -14.84 -1.14
CA VAL A 159 -2.29 -15.61 -0.79
C VAL A 159 -2.35 -17.01 -1.36
N SER A 160 -3.48 -17.71 -1.15
CA SER A 160 -3.67 -19.08 -1.65
C SER A 160 -3.62 -19.14 -3.17
N LEU A 161 -4.27 -18.18 -3.84
CA LEU A 161 -4.35 -18.11 -5.29
C LEU A 161 -2.97 -17.85 -5.90
N PHE A 162 -2.20 -16.90 -5.36
CA PHE A 162 -0.84 -16.68 -5.81
C PHE A 162 0.01 -17.93 -5.60
N TYR A 163 -0.01 -18.50 -4.39
CA TYR A 163 0.80 -19.66 -4.05
C TYR A 163 0.54 -20.84 -5.01
N VAL A 164 -0.73 -21.20 -5.22
CA VAL A 164 -1.11 -22.34 -6.07
C VAL A 164 -0.76 -22.07 -7.53
N LEU A 165 -1.19 -20.92 -8.09
CA LEU A 165 -0.98 -20.64 -9.50
C LEU A 165 0.50 -20.42 -9.82
N TYR A 166 1.23 -19.68 -8.99
CA TYR A 166 2.65 -19.42 -9.21
C TYR A 166 3.48 -20.70 -9.20
N ASN A 167 3.26 -21.59 -8.22
CA ASN A 167 3.95 -22.89 -8.18
C ASN A 167 3.56 -23.81 -9.35
N LEU A 168 2.30 -23.80 -9.78
CA LEU A 168 1.85 -24.54 -10.95
C LEU A 168 2.58 -24.06 -12.23
N PHE A 169 2.68 -22.74 -12.44
CA PHE A 169 3.42 -22.20 -13.58
C PHE A 169 4.94 -22.44 -13.45
N LYS A 170 5.50 -22.34 -12.25
CA LYS A 170 6.91 -22.66 -11.96
C LYS A 170 7.23 -24.11 -12.35
N TYR A 171 6.36 -25.06 -12.01
CA TYR A 171 6.52 -26.47 -12.40
C TYR A 171 6.65 -26.64 -13.92
N PHE A 172 5.73 -26.03 -14.69
CA PHE A 172 5.76 -26.12 -16.16
C PHE A 172 6.95 -25.39 -16.77
N LEU A 173 7.41 -24.29 -16.17
CA LEU A 173 8.57 -23.54 -16.65
C LEU A 173 9.89 -24.29 -16.47
N ILE A 174 9.99 -25.13 -15.45
CA ILE A 174 11.17 -25.95 -15.14
C ILE A 174 11.18 -27.27 -15.95
N ILE A 175 10.15 -27.53 -16.76
CA ILE A 175 9.99 -28.72 -17.61
C ILE A 175 10.27 -30.01 -16.80
N LYS A 176 9.63 -30.11 -15.64
CA LYS A 176 9.55 -31.39 -14.93
C LYS A 176 8.56 -32.28 -15.70
N GLY A 177 8.97 -33.49 -16.08
CA GLY A 177 8.08 -34.41 -16.80
C GLY A 177 6.84 -34.75 -15.97
N TYR A 178 5.72 -35.14 -16.61
CA TYR A 178 4.44 -35.41 -15.93
C TYR A 178 4.55 -36.35 -14.72
N GLN A 179 5.48 -37.31 -14.77
CA GLN A 179 5.76 -38.27 -13.70
C GLN A 179 6.24 -37.59 -12.39
N GLU A 180 6.83 -36.40 -12.48
CA GLU A 180 7.33 -35.62 -11.35
C GLU A 180 6.31 -34.62 -10.81
N PHE A 181 5.10 -34.54 -11.39
CA PHE A 181 4.09 -33.57 -10.97
C PHE A 181 3.57 -33.84 -9.56
N LEU A 182 3.20 -35.10 -9.28
CA LEU A 182 2.62 -35.47 -8.00
C LEU A 182 3.64 -35.38 -6.84
N PRO A 183 4.90 -35.89 -7.00
CA PRO A 183 5.94 -35.67 -6.00
C PRO A 183 6.22 -34.18 -5.76
N TYR A 184 6.30 -33.38 -6.82
CA TYR A 184 6.51 -31.93 -6.69
C TYR A 184 5.42 -31.25 -5.85
N LEU A 185 4.15 -31.62 -6.04
CA LEU A 185 3.05 -31.07 -5.24
C LEU A 185 3.05 -31.57 -3.79
N GLN A 186 3.58 -32.75 -3.51
CA GLN A 186 3.69 -33.30 -2.15
C GLN A 186 4.82 -32.65 -1.37
N ASP A 187 5.89 -32.24 -2.04
CA ASP A 187 7.05 -31.55 -1.45
C ASP A 187 6.81 -30.04 -1.23
N LEU A 188 5.63 -29.54 -1.58
CA LEU A 188 5.25 -28.15 -1.37
C LEU A 188 4.89 -27.93 0.11
N HIS A 189 5.64 -27.05 0.78
CA HIS A 189 5.36 -26.58 2.14
C HIS A 189 4.89 -25.12 2.09
N PRO A 190 3.56 -24.86 2.08
CA PRO A 190 3.04 -23.50 1.88
C PRO A 190 3.48 -22.53 2.96
N GLU A 191 3.47 -22.97 4.22
CA GLU A 191 3.82 -22.14 5.37
C GLU A 191 5.26 -21.66 5.29
N GLU A 192 6.20 -22.58 5.06
CA GLU A 192 7.63 -22.27 4.93
C GLU A 192 7.91 -21.38 3.73
N THR A 193 7.28 -21.68 2.59
CA THR A 193 7.47 -20.92 1.34
C THR A 193 6.97 -19.49 1.49
N ILE A 194 5.77 -19.30 2.07
CA ILE A 194 5.17 -17.97 2.27
C ILE A 194 6.00 -17.17 3.29
N LEU A 195 6.42 -17.81 4.39
CA LEU A 195 7.28 -17.16 5.39
C LEU A 195 8.60 -16.71 4.78
N TYR A 196 9.23 -17.57 3.97
CA TYR A 196 10.46 -17.24 3.25
C TYR A 196 10.27 -16.08 2.28
N TRP A 197 9.19 -16.10 1.48
CA TRP A 197 8.88 -15.00 0.55
C TRP A 197 8.66 -13.66 1.26
N LEU A 198 8.14 -13.68 2.50
CA LEU A 198 7.94 -12.48 3.32
C LEU A 198 9.22 -12.03 4.02
N SER A 199 10.02 -12.96 4.54
CA SER A 199 11.25 -12.64 5.29
C SER A 199 12.39 -12.21 4.37
N SER A 200 12.47 -12.81 3.19
CA SER A 200 13.59 -12.69 2.25
C SER A 200 13.10 -12.41 0.82
N PRO A 201 12.32 -11.32 0.58
CA PRO A 201 11.67 -11.10 -0.72
C PRO A 201 12.65 -10.91 -1.88
N PHE A 202 13.88 -10.46 -1.61
CA PHE A 202 14.87 -10.19 -2.65
C PHE A 202 15.86 -11.34 -2.89
N GLU A 203 15.79 -12.41 -2.09
CA GLU A 203 16.66 -13.56 -2.29
C GLU A 203 16.27 -14.32 -3.56
N VAL A 204 17.28 -14.62 -4.38
CA VAL A 204 17.10 -15.33 -5.65
C VAL A 204 17.19 -16.82 -5.42
N GLN A 205 16.06 -17.51 -5.53
CA GLN A 205 16.03 -18.97 -5.49
C GLN A 205 16.53 -19.52 -6.83
N SER A 206 17.55 -20.35 -6.79
CA SER A 206 18.17 -20.94 -7.98
C SER A 206 18.03 -22.46 -7.99
N GLN A 207 17.68 -23.01 -9.15
CA GLN A 207 17.70 -24.46 -9.41
C GLN A 207 18.64 -24.75 -10.57
N LEU A 208 19.62 -25.61 -10.28
CA LEU A 208 20.64 -26.07 -11.21
C LEU A 208 20.34 -27.52 -11.58
N ILE A 209 20.55 -27.89 -12.84
CA ILE A 209 20.63 -29.29 -13.26
C ILE A 209 22.03 -29.55 -13.80
N ALA A 210 22.60 -30.68 -13.41
CA ALA A 210 23.83 -31.17 -14.02
C ALA A 210 23.50 -31.72 -15.41
N LEU A 211 24.13 -31.18 -16.44
CA LEU A 211 24.00 -31.64 -17.83
C LEU A 211 24.74 -32.96 -18.06
N ASN A 212 25.77 -33.20 -17.26
CA ASN A 212 26.61 -34.40 -17.30
C ASN A 212 26.74 -34.97 -15.89
N ASP A 213 27.07 -36.25 -15.79
CA ASP A 213 27.40 -36.89 -14.52
C ASP A 213 28.55 -36.14 -13.83
N VAL A 214 28.32 -35.77 -12.57
CA VAL A 214 29.31 -35.09 -11.74
C VAL A 214 30.13 -36.15 -11.02
N PHE A 215 31.43 -36.20 -11.30
CA PHE A 215 32.34 -37.15 -10.66
C PHE A 215 33.09 -36.46 -9.53
N ALA A 216 33.11 -37.07 -8.35
CA ALA A 216 33.92 -36.61 -7.23
C ALA A 216 35.28 -37.31 -7.25
N GLN A 217 36.36 -36.61 -7.60
CA GLN A 217 37.72 -37.14 -7.54
C GLN A 217 38.37 -36.81 -6.20
N PRO A 218 38.92 -37.79 -5.46
CA PRO A 218 39.62 -37.51 -4.21
C PRO A 218 40.92 -36.75 -4.47
N ILE A 219 41.11 -35.63 -3.76
CA ILE A 219 42.34 -34.80 -3.81
C ILE A 219 43.26 -35.07 -2.60
N GLY A 220 42.88 -36.02 -1.74
CA GLY A 220 43.56 -36.32 -0.48
C GLY A 220 42.92 -35.63 0.74
N ASN A 221 43.30 -36.07 1.95
CA ASN A 221 42.78 -35.55 3.24
C ASN A 221 41.25 -35.53 3.35
N GLY A 222 40.55 -36.52 2.77
CA GLY A 222 39.09 -36.60 2.78
C GLY A 222 38.38 -35.52 1.95
N LYS A 223 39.12 -34.74 1.16
CA LYS A 223 38.56 -33.73 0.25
C LYS A 223 38.38 -34.33 -1.15
N TYR A 224 37.26 -33.98 -1.77
CA TYR A 224 36.91 -34.37 -3.13
C TYR A 224 36.73 -33.12 -4.00
N GLU A 225 37.23 -33.17 -5.23
CA GLU A 225 36.96 -32.18 -6.28
C GLU A 225 35.83 -32.68 -7.15
N LEU A 226 34.90 -31.80 -7.52
CA LEU A 226 33.89 -32.12 -8.52
C LEU A 226 34.48 -31.89 -9.91
N ILE A 227 34.54 -32.94 -10.72
CA ILE A 227 35.05 -32.94 -12.09
C ILE A 227 33.90 -33.22 -13.05
N ASN A 228 33.94 -32.60 -14.23
CA ASN A 228 32.95 -32.72 -15.29
C ASN A 228 31.54 -32.19 -14.97
N GLY A 229 31.39 -31.40 -13.91
CA GLY A 229 30.13 -30.74 -13.58
C GLY A 229 29.81 -29.58 -14.52
N ASN A 230 29.23 -29.87 -15.68
CA ASN A 230 28.53 -28.86 -16.48
C ASN A 230 27.13 -28.67 -15.89
N PHE A 231 26.82 -27.47 -15.42
CA PHE A 231 25.52 -27.15 -14.85
C PHE A 231 24.78 -26.15 -15.73
N GLU A 232 23.47 -26.37 -15.93
CA GLU A 232 22.58 -25.39 -16.51
C GLU A 232 21.67 -24.81 -15.43
N ILE A 233 21.52 -23.48 -15.43
CA ILE A 233 20.58 -22.78 -14.56
C ILE A 233 19.18 -22.86 -15.19
N LEU A 234 18.31 -23.69 -14.63
CA LEU A 234 16.92 -23.75 -15.09
C LEU A 234 16.05 -22.66 -14.50
N TYR A 235 16.31 -22.31 -13.25
CA TYR A 235 15.50 -21.39 -12.48
C TYR A 235 16.42 -20.47 -11.66
N SER A 236 16.20 -19.16 -11.65
CA SER A 236 16.91 -18.21 -10.79
C SER A 236 16.07 -16.95 -10.66
N PHE A 237 15.16 -16.89 -9.68
CA PHE A 237 14.22 -15.77 -9.54
C PHE A 237 13.96 -15.34 -8.08
N PRO A 238 13.75 -14.04 -7.83
CA PRO A 238 13.31 -13.52 -6.54
C PRO A 238 11.79 -13.69 -6.41
N GLU A 239 11.37 -14.91 -6.10
CA GLU A 239 9.94 -15.26 -6.00
C GLU A 239 9.20 -14.40 -4.98
N GLY A 240 9.84 -14.15 -3.83
CA GLY A 240 9.27 -13.33 -2.78
C GLY A 240 9.01 -11.89 -3.23
N MET A 241 9.81 -11.37 -4.17
CA MET A 241 9.61 -10.04 -4.75
C MET A 241 8.30 -9.99 -5.54
N LEU A 242 8.03 -11.02 -6.34
CA LEU A 242 6.78 -11.12 -7.11
C LEU A 242 5.59 -11.36 -6.19
N PHE A 243 5.75 -12.20 -5.16
CA PHE A 243 4.71 -12.43 -4.15
C PHE A 243 4.34 -11.15 -3.41
N VAL A 244 5.32 -10.42 -2.89
CA VAL A 244 5.10 -9.15 -2.18
C VAL A 244 4.50 -8.10 -3.12
N SER A 245 4.96 -8.03 -4.38
CA SER A 245 4.36 -7.14 -5.39
C SER A 245 2.90 -7.49 -5.67
N SER A 246 2.56 -8.79 -5.72
CA SER A 246 1.19 -9.27 -5.88
C SER A 246 0.30 -8.87 -4.70
N LEU A 247 0.77 -9.05 -3.47
CA LEU A 247 0.05 -8.61 -2.27
C LEU A 247 -0.26 -7.12 -2.30
N PHE A 248 0.71 -6.30 -2.73
CA PHE A 248 0.53 -4.86 -2.85
C PHE A 248 -0.31 -4.43 -4.06
N THR A 249 -0.53 -5.32 -5.03
CA THR A 249 -1.47 -5.10 -6.14
C THR A 249 -2.92 -5.20 -5.67
N SER A 250 -3.17 -5.75 -4.48
CA SER A 250 -4.44 -5.52 -3.78
C SER A 250 -4.53 -4.06 -3.30
N VAL A 251 -4.86 -3.13 -4.21
CA VAL A 251 -5.10 -1.69 -3.94
C VAL A 251 -6.02 -1.49 -2.73
N TRP A 252 -6.88 -2.46 -2.48
CA TRP A 252 -7.78 -2.58 -1.34
C TRP A 252 -7.06 -2.45 0.01
N VAL A 253 -5.96 -3.16 0.23
CA VAL A 253 -5.22 -3.11 1.52
C VAL A 253 -4.74 -1.69 1.81
N TRP A 254 -4.21 -0.99 0.80
CA TRP A 254 -3.77 0.39 0.91
C TRP A 254 -4.93 1.35 1.10
N ALA A 255 -5.99 1.22 0.28
CA ALA A 255 -7.16 2.07 0.37
C ALA A 255 -7.84 1.95 1.74
N PHE A 256 -7.95 0.73 2.29
CA PHE A 256 -8.45 0.51 3.64
C PHE A 256 -7.50 1.05 4.70
N SER A 257 -6.19 0.85 4.56
CA SER A 257 -5.20 1.35 5.52
C SER A 257 -5.20 2.87 5.59
N ILE A 258 -5.16 3.55 4.44
CA ILE A 258 -5.26 5.01 4.34
C ILE A 258 -6.60 5.50 4.90
N SER A 259 -7.69 4.82 4.55
CA SER A 259 -9.03 5.16 5.04
C SER A 259 -9.16 5.03 6.55
N LEU A 260 -8.59 3.98 7.16
CA LEU A 260 -8.58 3.78 8.60
C LEU A 260 -7.64 4.76 9.31
N TRP A 261 -6.51 5.08 8.69
CA TRP A 261 -5.61 6.11 9.19
C TRP A 261 -6.29 7.48 9.20
N LEU A 262 -6.96 7.89 8.11
CA LEU A 262 -7.75 9.12 8.03
C LEU A 262 -8.89 9.13 9.05
N PHE A 263 -9.59 8.01 9.22
CA PHE A 263 -10.61 7.87 10.27
C PHE A 263 -10.02 8.16 11.67
N ASN A 264 -8.84 7.60 11.98
CA ASN A 264 -8.18 7.82 13.27
C ASN A 264 -7.75 9.29 13.46
N VAL A 265 -7.24 9.93 12.41
CA VAL A 265 -6.91 11.37 12.42
C VAL A 265 -8.16 12.20 12.71
N LEU A 266 -9.28 11.94 12.02
CA LEU A 266 -10.53 12.67 12.21
C LEU A 266 -11.19 12.38 13.57
N LYS A 267 -11.03 11.17 14.10
CA LYS A 267 -11.46 10.82 15.46
C LYS A 267 -10.71 11.65 16.49
N ARG A 268 -9.38 11.77 16.36
CA ARG A 268 -8.56 12.64 17.21
C ARG A 268 -8.94 14.10 17.06
N ALA A 269 -9.14 14.58 15.83
CA ALA A 269 -9.60 15.95 15.57
C ALA A 269 -10.98 16.22 16.20
N THR A 270 -11.90 15.26 16.19
CA THR A 270 -13.20 15.37 16.85
C THR A 270 -13.05 15.45 18.37
N SER A 271 -12.15 14.64 18.95
CA SER A 271 -11.84 14.69 20.38
C SER A 271 -11.28 16.06 20.78
N LEU A 272 -10.32 16.58 20.01
CA LEU A 272 -9.74 17.90 20.23
C LEU A 272 -10.77 19.01 20.04
N LYS A 273 -11.63 18.92 19.02
CA LYS A 273 -12.78 19.83 18.83
C LYS A 273 -13.68 19.82 20.07
N ASN A 274 -14.06 18.64 20.56
CA ASN A 274 -14.93 18.52 21.73
C ASN A 274 -14.28 19.09 23.01
N PHE A 275 -12.97 18.91 23.18
CA PHE A 275 -12.21 19.54 24.25
C PHE A 275 -12.23 21.07 24.12
N LEU A 276 -11.88 21.61 22.95
CA LEU A 276 -11.88 23.06 22.72
C LEU A 276 -13.28 23.68 22.83
N VAL A 277 -14.33 22.96 22.40
CA VAL A 277 -15.73 23.40 22.57
C VAL A 277 -16.08 23.53 24.06
N LYS A 278 -15.66 22.58 24.91
CA LYS A 278 -15.90 22.63 26.36
C LYS A 278 -15.21 23.82 27.04
N GLU A 279 -13.98 24.11 26.65
CA GLU A 279 -13.20 25.24 27.19
C GLU A 279 -13.61 26.58 26.59
N SER A 280 -14.32 26.57 25.45
CA SER A 280 -14.78 27.79 24.78
C SER A 280 -16.12 28.28 25.32
N SER A 281 -16.32 29.60 25.25
CA SER A 281 -17.59 30.24 25.56
C SER A 281 -18.58 30.18 24.38
N ILE A 282 -18.68 29.02 23.70
CA ILE A 282 -19.50 28.87 22.48
C ILE A 282 -20.98 29.20 22.66
N ALA A 283 -21.50 29.08 23.89
CA ALA A 283 -22.87 29.41 24.23
C ALA A 283 -23.14 30.93 24.23
N SER A 284 -22.14 31.75 24.54
CA SER A 284 -22.26 33.21 24.57
C SER A 284 -21.61 33.89 23.37
N LYS A 285 -20.58 33.28 22.78
CA LYS A 285 -19.81 33.77 21.64
C LYS A 285 -19.63 32.69 20.57
N PRO A 286 -20.71 32.29 19.86
CA PRO A 286 -20.69 31.18 18.92
C PRO A 286 -19.77 31.41 17.72
N TYR A 287 -19.81 32.57 17.08
CA TYR A 287 -19.06 32.84 15.86
C TYR A 287 -17.56 32.93 16.12
N LEU A 288 -17.16 33.60 17.20
CA LEU A 288 -15.77 33.73 17.62
C LEU A 288 -15.20 32.37 18.06
N SER A 289 -15.96 31.61 18.86
CA SER A 289 -15.53 30.30 19.33
C SER A 289 -15.33 29.32 18.17
N VAL A 290 -16.26 29.26 17.21
CA VAL A 290 -16.11 28.42 16.01
C VAL A 290 -14.88 28.84 15.20
N GLY A 291 -14.63 30.15 15.05
CA GLY A 291 -13.45 30.67 14.35
C GLY A 291 -12.12 30.29 15.00
N ILE A 292 -12.03 30.42 16.33
CA ILE A 292 -10.83 30.04 17.09
C ILE A 292 -10.59 28.54 16.98
N ILE A 293 -11.63 27.72 17.17
CA ILE A 293 -11.52 26.26 17.10
C ILE A 293 -11.10 25.84 15.69
N THR A 294 -11.65 26.45 14.65
CA THR A 294 -11.29 26.16 13.25
C THR A 294 -9.83 26.57 12.97
N THR A 295 -9.39 27.72 13.49
CA THR A 295 -8.00 28.17 13.38
C THR A 295 -7.03 27.17 14.01
N ILE A 296 -7.33 26.69 15.21
CA ILE A 296 -6.50 25.71 15.93
C ILE A 296 -6.46 24.36 15.21
N LEU A 297 -7.62 23.87 14.75
CA LEU A 297 -7.73 22.54 14.16
C LEU A 297 -7.21 22.45 12.72
N PHE A 298 -7.24 23.55 11.95
CA PHE A 298 -6.95 23.53 10.52
C PHE A 298 -5.83 24.49 10.11
N PHE A 299 -5.93 25.77 10.46
CA PHE A 299 -4.96 26.77 9.99
C PHE A 299 -3.57 26.60 10.60
N ILE A 300 -3.47 26.33 11.91
CA ILE A 300 -2.17 26.13 12.56
C ILE A 300 -1.45 24.88 11.99
N PRO A 301 -2.08 23.69 11.90
CA PRO A 301 -1.46 22.53 11.28
C PRO A 301 -1.07 22.76 9.82
N ALA A 302 -1.93 23.42 9.03
CA ALA A 302 -1.65 23.72 7.62
C ALA A 302 -0.45 24.66 7.46
N PHE A 303 -0.37 25.70 8.31
CA PHE A 303 0.77 26.61 8.33
C PHE A 303 2.07 25.89 8.74
N LEU A 304 2.04 25.08 9.80
CA LEU A 304 3.21 24.31 10.25
C LEU A 304 3.68 23.34 9.15
N PHE A 305 2.76 22.67 8.48
CA PHE A 305 3.08 21.78 7.37
C PHE A 305 3.76 22.54 6.23
N HIS A 306 3.19 23.68 5.81
CA HIS A 306 3.76 24.51 4.76
C HIS A 306 5.14 25.06 5.15
N PHE A 307 5.30 25.50 6.40
CA PHE A 307 6.56 26.01 6.93
C PHE A 307 7.66 24.94 6.89
N VAL A 308 7.39 23.73 7.40
CA VAL A 308 8.33 22.61 7.36
C VAL A 308 8.68 22.24 5.91
N TRP A 309 7.68 22.19 5.02
CA TRP A 309 7.90 21.92 3.61
C TRP A 309 8.82 22.94 2.94
N SER A 310 8.62 24.23 3.23
CA SER A 310 9.44 25.31 2.68
C SER A 310 10.90 25.25 3.16
N LEU A 311 11.12 24.84 4.42
CA LEU A 311 12.46 24.62 4.97
C LEU A 311 13.17 23.45 4.26
N LEU A 312 12.47 22.35 4.02
CA LEU A 312 13.04 21.19 3.32
C LEU A 312 13.48 21.54 1.88
N GLN A 313 12.71 22.37 1.17
CA GLN A 313 13.08 22.82 -0.17
C GLN A 313 14.35 23.67 -0.17
N GLN A 314 14.56 24.50 0.85
CA GLN A 314 15.76 25.33 0.99
C GLN A 314 17.01 24.52 1.37
N THR A 315 16.86 23.37 2.02
CA THR A 315 17.99 22.49 2.36
C THR A 315 18.42 21.55 1.23
N VAL A 316 17.60 21.40 0.19
CA VAL A 316 17.85 20.51 -0.97
C VAL A 316 18.34 21.30 -2.20
N ALA A 317 18.28 22.64 -2.15
CA ALA A 317 18.85 23.56 -3.13
C ALA A 317 20.21 24.09 -2.65
#